data_AF-A0A357R4P1-F1
#
_entry.id   AF-A0A357R4P1-F1
#
_cell.length_a   1.000
_cell.length_b   1.000
_cell.length_c   1.000
_cell.angle_alpha   90.00
_cell.angle_beta   90.00
_cell.angle_gamma   90.00
#
_symmetry.space_group_name_H-M   'P 1'
#
loop_
_entity.id
_entity.type
_entity.pdbx_description
1 polymer ?
#
loop_
_entity_poly.entity_id
_entity_poly.type
_entity_poly.pdbx_seq_one_letter_code
_entity_poly.pdbx_strand_id
1 'polypeptide(L)' 'MKEALYWEKSEADKVHCLLCPQDCIISPDGSGRCLVRKNIGGRLDAMNYGAVSGLALDPIEKKPL' A
#
# COMPACT_ATOMS: atom_id res chain seq x y z
N MET A 1 -0.94 -0.58 9.53
CA MET A 1 -1.58 0.33 8.56
C MET A 1 -0.91 1.68 8.70
N LYS A 2 -0.38 2.23 7.62
CA LYS A 2 0.36 3.51 7.64
C LYS A 2 -0.20 4.40 6.54
N GLU A 3 -0.34 5.68 6.83
CA GLU A 3 -0.75 6.66 5.84
C GLU A 3 0.24 6.68 4.68
N ALA A 4 -0.30 6.60 3.46
CA ALA A 4 0.49 6.64 2.24
C ALA A 4 1.01 8.07 2.01
N LEU A 5 2.15 8.18 1.32
CA LEU A 5 2.71 9.47 0.91
C LEU A 5 2.22 9.84 -0.49
N TYR A 6 2.37 11.10 -0.91
CA TYR A 6 2.10 11.54 -2.28
C TYR A 6 0.68 11.22 -2.78
N TRP A 7 -0.30 11.73 -2.05
CA TRP A 7 -1.71 11.70 -2.45
C TRP A 7 -2.36 13.02 -2.10
N GLU A 8 -3.46 13.32 -2.77
CA GLU A 8 -4.23 14.55 -2.59
C GLU A 8 -5.68 14.21 -2.25
N LYS A 9 -6.30 15.05 -1.42
CA LYS A 9 -7.75 14.96 -1.19
C LYS A 9 -8.46 15.48 -2.43
N SER A 10 -9.46 14.73 -2.89
CA SER A 10 -10.36 15.09 -3.97
C SER A 10 -11.77 15.32 -3.41
N GLU A 11 -12.71 15.69 -4.27
CA GLU A 11 -14.09 16.00 -3.87
C GLU A 11 -14.81 14.77 -3.28
N ALA A 12 -15.74 15.02 -2.36
CA ALA A 12 -16.60 14.00 -1.76
C ALA A 12 -15.84 12.81 -1.13
N ASP A 13 -14.84 13.11 -0.29
CA ASP A 13 -14.00 12.14 0.43
C ASP A 13 -13.22 11.18 -0.47
N LYS A 14 -13.09 11.48 -1.76
CA LYS A 14 -12.22 10.75 -2.68
C LYS A 14 -10.76 11.12 -2.43
N VAL A 15 -9.86 10.20 -2.74
CA VAL A 15 -8.42 10.44 -2.68
C VAL A 15 -7.78 10.18 -4.03
N HIS A 16 -6.91 11.08 -4.45
CA HIS A 16 -6.14 10.98 -5.68
C HIS A 16 -4.72 10.52 -5.36
N CYS A 17 -4.35 9.33 -5.82
CA CYS A 17 -3.07 8.70 -5.54
C CYS A 17 -2.05 9.01 -6.65
N LEU A 18 -1.01 9.78 -6.32
CA LEU A 18 0.06 10.20 -7.24
C LEU A 18 1.34 9.36 -7.12
N LEU A 19 1.31 8.29 -6.32
CA LEU A 19 2.47 7.41 -6.06
C LEU A 19 2.93 6.60 -7.27
N CYS A 20 2.03 6.33 -8.22
CA CYS A 20 2.33 5.52 -9.40
C CYS A 20 1.62 6.13 -10.62
N PRO A 21 2.10 5.85 -11.84
CA PRO A 21 1.55 6.46 -13.07
C PRO A 21 0.15 5.94 -13.45
N GLN A 22 -0.55 5.28 -12.53
CA GLN A 22 -1.95 4.91 -12.72
C GLN A 22 -2.91 5.98 -12.20
N ASP A 23 -2.43 7.01 -11.50
CA ASP A 23 -3.20 8.20 -11.09
C ASP A 23 -4.60 7.86 -10.58
N CYS A 24 -4.66 6.90 -9.65
CA CYS A 24 -5.93 6.32 -9.21
C CYS A 24 -6.73 7.34 -8.39
N ILE A 25 -7.98 7.58 -8.78
CA ILE A 25 -8.98 8.28 -7.95
C ILE A 25 -9.81 7.22 -7.22
N ILE A 26 -9.71 7.21 -5.89
CA ILE A 26 -10.26 6.16 -5.04
C ILE A 26 -11.41 6.71 -4.23
N SER A 27 -12.60 6.15 -4.44
CA SER A 27 -13.81 6.45 -3.66
C SER A 27 -13.65 6.07 -2.18
N PRO A 28 -14.45 6.67 -1.27
CA PRO A 28 -14.49 6.25 0.14
C PRO A 28 -14.65 4.74 0.27
N ASP A 29 -13.89 4.14 1.18
CA ASP A 29 -13.79 2.68 1.41
C ASP A 29 -13.34 1.84 0.19
N GLY A 30 -12.97 2.50 -0.91
CA GLY A 30 -12.44 1.87 -2.11
C GLY A 30 -10.95 1.58 -2.01
N SER A 31 -10.47 0.69 -2.87
CA SER A 31 -9.03 0.39 -3.03
C SER A 31 -8.55 0.81 -4.41
N GLY A 32 -7.30 1.26 -4.48
CA GLY A 32 -6.66 1.55 -5.77
C GLY A 32 -6.39 0.29 -6.58
N ARG A 33 -5.97 0.46 -7.84
CA ARG A 33 -5.67 -0.67 -8.75
C ARG A 33 -4.58 -1.62 -8.24
N CYS A 34 -3.70 -1.13 -7.37
CA CYS A 34 -2.67 -1.92 -6.71
C CYS A 34 -3.20 -2.84 -5.58
N LEU A 35 -4.46 -2.71 -5.17
CA LEU A 35 -5.12 -3.46 -4.09
C LEU A 35 -4.49 -3.36 -2.68
N VAL A 36 -3.35 -2.69 -2.55
CA VAL A 36 -2.62 -2.52 -1.29
C VAL A 36 -2.78 -1.12 -0.68
N ARG A 37 -3.46 -0.21 -1.39
CA ARG A 37 -3.76 1.15 -0.90
C ARG A 37 -5.27 1.36 -0.90
N LYS A 38 -5.81 1.79 0.24
CA LYS A 38 -7.25 1.97 0.46
C LYS A 38 -7.54 3.38 0.92
N ASN A 39 -8.67 3.92 0.48
CA ASN A 39 -9.23 5.13 1.05
C ASN A 39 -10.00 4.77 2.32
N ILE A 40 -9.55 5.22 3.47
CA ILE A 40 -10.24 5.06 4.76
C ILE A 40 -10.55 6.44 5.31
N GLY A 41 -11.84 6.81 5.26
CA GLY A 41 -12.32 8.10 5.77
C GLY A 41 -11.64 9.32 5.12
N GLY A 42 -11.46 9.30 3.80
CA GLY A 42 -10.85 10.40 3.04
C GLY A 42 -9.32 10.48 3.19
N ARG A 43 -8.67 9.40 3.62
CA ARG A 43 -7.21 9.27 3.71
C ARG A 43 -6.73 8.04 2.97
N LEU A 44 -5.61 8.16 2.27
CA LEU A 44 -5.00 7.03 1.58
C LEU A 44 -4.08 6.27 2.55
N ASP A 45 -4.42 5.03 2.87
CA ASP A 45 -3.65 4.16 3.76
C ASP A 45 -3.02 2.99 2.99
N ALA A 46 -1.75 2.70 3.30
CA ALA A 46 -1.05 1.50 2.85
C ALA A 46 -1.37 0.32 3.79
N MET A 47 -2.06 -0.67 3.23
CA MET A 47 -2.54 -1.85 3.94
C MET A 47 -1.43 -2.83 4.30
N ASN A 48 -0.45 -2.97 3.42
CA ASN A 48 0.65 -3.93 3.55
C ASN A 48 1.93 -3.29 4.11
N TYR A 49 1.87 -2.07 4.65
CA TYR A 49 3.06 -1.44 5.22
C TYR A 49 3.61 -2.27 6.39
N GLY A 50 4.86 -2.71 6.27
CA GLY A 50 5.52 -3.58 7.25
C GLY A 50 5.13 -5.05 7.17
N ALA A 51 4.31 -5.45 6.19
CA ALA A 51 3.98 -6.85 5.96
C ALA A 51 5.09 -7.52 5.13
N VAL A 52 5.54 -8.70 5.58
CA VAL A 52 6.51 -9.53 4.85
C VAL A 52 5.79 -10.26 3.72
N SER A 53 6.19 -10.02 2.47
CA SER A 53 5.60 -10.68 1.29
C SER A 53 6.19 -12.06 1.01
N GLY A 54 7.36 -12.37 1.58
CA GLY A 54 8.03 -13.66 1.43
C GLY A 54 9.20 -13.78 2.40
N LEU A 55 9.35 -14.95 2.99
CA LEU A 55 10.47 -15.30 3.87
C LEU A 55 11.03 -16.64 3.39
N ALA A 56 12.21 -16.60 2.79
CA ALA A 56 12.97 -17.80 2.44
C ALA A 56 14.07 -17.98 3.48
N LEU A 57 13.74 -18.74 4.54
CA LEU A 57 14.74 -19.21 5.49
C LEU A 57 15.45 -20.42 4.86
N ASP A 58 16.49 -20.15 4.07
CA ASP A 58 17.41 -21.20 3.70
C ASP A 58 18.35 -21.44 4.88
N PRO A 59 18.36 -22.63 5.52
CA PRO A 59 19.37 -22.92 6.53
C PRO A 59 20.74 -22.78 5.85
N ILE A 60 21.55 -21.82 6.32
CA ILE A 60 22.98 -21.82 6.00
C ILE A 60 23.51 -23.15 6.52
N GLU A 61 23.70 -24.09 5.59
CA GLU A 61 24.41 -25.32 5.86
C GLU A 61 25.83 -24.89 6.19
N LYS A 62 26.12 -24.78 7.49
CA LYS A 62 27.49 -24.67 7.95
C LYS A 62 28.15 -25.94 7.46
N LYS A 63 28.96 -25.81 6.40
CA LYS A 63 29.81 -26.86 5.87
C LYS A 63 30.51 -27.50 7.08
N PRO A 64 30.21 -28.76 7.43
CA PRO A 64 30.89 -29.41 8.54
C PRO A 64 32.36 -29.54 8.12
N LEU A 65 33.23 -29.00 8.96
CA LEU A 65 34.67 -29.27 8.90
C LEU A 65 34.94 -30.68 9.40
#